data_AF-A0AA40VUC7-F1
#
_entry.id   AF-A0AA40VUC7-F1
#
_cell.length_a   1.000
_cell.length_b   1.000
_cell.length_c   1.000
_cell.angle_alpha   90.00
_cell.angle_beta   90.00
_cell.angle_gamma   90.00
#
_symmetry.space_group_name_H-M   'P 1'
#
loop_
_entity.id
_entity.type
_entity.pdbx_description
1 polymer ?
#
loop_
_entity_poly.entity_id
_entity_poly.type
_entity_poly.pdbx_seq_one_letter_code
_entity_poly.pdbx_strand_id
1 'polypeptide(L)'
;MKQLTGSIPIAALPESTDVSAKEQLIATIEWLQKEGAASETNLKLLTAITESILWSEESYTRFLQCGFDAAIELFDISSQNWEFKESMSSPHNPRNWDEYKQLATCTDIVLPST
;
A
#
# COMPACT_ATOMS: atom_id res chain seq x y z
N MET A 1 -28.15 26.04 3.87
CA MET A 1 -26.70 25.78 3.98
C MET A 1 -26.42 24.46 3.27
N LYS A 2 -25.59 24.45 2.22
CA LYS A 2 -25.26 23.21 1.48
C LYS A 2 -24.19 22.46 2.25
N GLN A 3 -24.48 21.22 2.68
CA GLN A 3 -23.49 20.32 3.24
C GLN A 3 -22.48 19.96 2.14
N LEU A 4 -21.21 20.30 2.35
CA LEU A 4 -20.10 19.77 1.58
C LEU A 4 -19.90 18.32 2.03
N THR A 5 -20.61 17.38 1.42
CA THR A 5 -20.20 15.98 1.44
C THR A 5 -18.96 15.89 0.55
N GLY A 6 -17.81 16.24 1.12
CA GLY A 6 -16.52 15.97 0.51
C GLY A 6 -16.35 14.46 0.48
N SER A 7 -16.74 13.84 -0.62
CA SER A 7 -16.42 12.45 -0.91
C SER A 7 -14.90 12.33 -0.92
N ILE A 8 -14.32 11.86 0.18
CA ILE A 8 -12.93 11.40 0.19
C ILE A 8 -12.92 10.21 -0.78
N PRO A 9 -12.11 10.23 -1.85
CA PRO A 9 -12.00 9.09 -2.74
C PRO A 9 -11.62 7.88 -1.89
N ILE A 10 -12.49 6.86 -1.89
CA ILE A 10 -12.16 5.57 -1.31
C ILE A 10 -11.12 4.97 -2.25
N ALA A 11 -9.85 5.19 -1.93
CA ALA A 11 -8.74 4.54 -2.59
C ALA A 11 -8.72 3.07 -2.16
N ALA A 12 -9.62 2.26 -2.73
CA ALA A 12 -9.54 0.81 -2.63
C ALA A 12 -8.46 0.35 -3.60
N LEU A 13 -7.43 -0.32 -3.08
CA LEU A 13 -6.42 -0.95 -3.92
C LEU A 13 -7.09 -2.03 -4.80
N PRO A 14 -6.57 -2.26 -6.02
CA PRO A 14 -7.07 -3.34 -6.87
C PRO A 14 -6.87 -4.71 -6.19
N GLU A 15 -7.85 -5.62 -6.33
CA GLU A 15 -7.81 -6.97 -5.77
C GLU A 15 -6.54 -7.74 -6.18
N SER A 16 -5.93 -8.44 -5.23
CA SER A 16 -4.75 -9.27 -5.50
C SER A 16 -5.11 -10.47 -6.39
N THR A 17 -4.33 -10.68 -7.45
CA THR A 17 -4.44 -11.81 -8.40
C THR A 17 -3.10 -12.53 -8.48
N ASP A 18 -3.04 -13.79 -8.94
CA ASP A 18 -1.81 -14.62 -9.16
C ASP A 18 -0.76 -14.01 -10.15
N VAL A 19 -0.90 -12.73 -10.44
CA VAL A 19 -0.07 -11.86 -11.25
C VAL A 19 1.24 -11.55 -10.50
N SER A 20 2.36 -11.43 -11.21
CA SER A 20 3.65 -11.19 -10.56
C SER A 20 3.64 -9.88 -9.76
N ALA A 21 4.39 -9.83 -8.66
CA ALA A 21 4.58 -8.64 -7.83
C ALA A 21 4.86 -7.35 -8.63
N LYS A 22 5.61 -7.49 -9.73
CA LYS A 22 5.93 -6.38 -10.64
C LYS A 22 4.71 -5.90 -11.40
N GLU A 23 3.93 -6.80 -11.97
CA GLU A 23 2.71 -6.47 -12.70
C GLU A 23 1.63 -5.86 -11.78
N GLN A 24 1.51 -6.31 -10.53
CA GLN A 24 0.63 -5.69 -9.54
C GLN A 24 1.05 -4.25 -9.22
N LEU A 25 2.36 -3.98 -9.10
CA LEU A 25 2.86 -2.62 -8.88
C LEU A 25 2.60 -1.72 -10.09
N ILE A 26 2.80 -2.24 -11.31
CA ILE A 26 2.46 -1.50 -12.55
C ILE A 26 0.97 -1.13 -12.57
N ALA A 27 0.08 -2.09 -12.32
CA ALA A 27 -1.36 -1.84 -12.27
C ALA A 27 -1.74 -0.79 -11.21
N THR A 28 -1.06 -0.82 -10.06
CA THR A 28 -1.25 0.18 -9.00
C THR A 28 -0.79 1.57 -9.45
N ILE A 29 0.36 1.68 -10.13
CA ILE A 29 0.85 2.95 -10.67
C ILE A 29 -0.11 3.52 -11.72
N GLU A 30 -0.59 2.69 -12.64
CA GLU A 30 -1.57 3.09 -13.66
C GLU A 30 -2.88 3.57 -13.01
N TRP A 31 -3.35 2.88 -11.97
CA TRP A 31 -4.51 3.29 -11.21
C TRP A 31 -4.30 4.64 -10.51
N LEU A 32 -3.16 4.83 -9.83
CA LEU A 32 -2.80 6.10 -9.17
C LEU A 32 -2.77 7.27 -10.16
N GLN A 33 -2.24 7.03 -11.37
CA GLN A 33 -2.23 8.03 -12.43
C GLN A 33 -3.64 8.35 -12.91
N LYS A 34 -4.48 7.34 -13.15
CA LYS A 34 -5.86 7.50 -13.61
C LYS A 34 -6.72 8.27 -12.62
N GLU A 35 -6.58 7.98 -11.32
CA GLU A 35 -7.37 8.63 -10.26
C GLU A 35 -6.80 10.00 -9.85
N GLY A 36 -5.63 10.40 -10.38
CA GLY A 36 -4.96 11.64 -9.95
C GLY A 36 -4.52 11.59 -8.48
N ALA A 37 -4.33 10.39 -7.92
CA ALA A 37 -4.04 10.16 -6.51
C ALA A 37 -2.54 10.32 -6.17
N ALA A 38 -1.68 10.53 -7.17
CA ALA A 38 -0.25 10.75 -7.00
C ALA A 38 0.24 11.92 -7.86
N SER A 39 1.25 12.65 -7.37
CA SER A 39 1.92 13.68 -8.15
C SER A 39 2.73 13.07 -9.30
N GLU A 40 3.01 13.86 -10.33
CA GLU A 40 3.86 13.43 -11.45
C GLU A 40 5.25 12.95 -10.97
N THR A 41 5.82 13.60 -9.96
CA THR A 41 7.10 13.20 -9.36
C THR A 41 7.00 11.83 -8.69
N ASN A 42 5.91 11.57 -7.95
CA ASN A 42 5.68 10.29 -7.30
C ASN A 42 5.53 9.17 -8.33
N LEU A 43 4.75 9.40 -9.39
CA LEU A 43 4.56 8.44 -10.48
C LEU A 43 5.89 8.12 -11.18
N LYS A 44 6.70 9.14 -11.51
CA LYS A 44 8.03 8.94 -12.12
C LYS A 44 8.94 8.09 -11.24
N LEU A 45 8.94 8.32 -9.93
CA LEU A 45 9.75 7.54 -9.00
C LEU A 45 9.29 6.07 -8.95
N LEU A 46 7.98 5.84 -8.82
CA LEU A 46 7.40 4.50 -8.77
C LEU A 46 7.68 3.71 -10.06
N THR A 47 7.53 4.35 -11.22
CA THR A 47 7.86 3.76 -12.52
C THR A 47 9.34 3.42 -12.61
N ALA A 48 10.23 4.34 -12.22
CA ALA A 48 11.68 4.11 -12.27
C ALA A 48 12.14 2.94 -11.38
N ILE A 49 11.52 2.76 -10.21
CA ILE A 49 11.78 1.62 -9.34
C ILE A 49 11.34 0.32 -10.02
N THR A 50 10.15 0.31 -10.62
CA THR A 50 9.56 -0.87 -11.26
C THR A 50 10.29 -1.30 -12.53
N GLU A 51 10.83 -0.35 -13.28
CA GLU A 51 11.63 -0.57 -14.49
C GLU A 51 13.12 -0.80 -14.21
N SER A 52 13.56 -0.65 -12.95
CA SER A 52 14.95 -0.78 -12.57
C SER A 52 15.51 -2.17 -12.88
N ILE A 53 16.72 -2.20 -13.46
CA ILE A 53 17.49 -3.44 -13.63
C ILE A 53 17.89 -4.08 -12.29
N LEU A 54 17.77 -3.34 -11.19
CA LEU A 54 18.03 -3.80 -9.82
C LEU A 54 16.79 -4.42 -9.16
N TRP A 55 15.69 -4.57 -9.91
CA TRP A 55 14.47 -5.18 -9.41
C TRP A 55 14.72 -6.64 -9.01
N SER A 56 14.36 -6.96 -7.77
CA SER A 56 14.33 -8.31 -7.22
C SER A 56 13.12 -8.43 -6.28
N GLU A 57 12.70 -9.66 -5.98
CA GLU A 57 11.62 -9.89 -5.00
C GLU A 57 11.96 -9.33 -3.61
N GLU A 58 13.24 -9.37 -3.23
CA GLU A 58 13.72 -8.77 -1.98
C GLU A 58 13.59 -7.24 -2.00
N SER A 59 14.02 -6.59 -3.09
CA SER A 59 13.88 -5.13 -3.27
C SER A 59 12.40 -4.70 -3.27
N TYR A 60 11.53 -5.50 -3.89
CA TYR A 60 10.09 -5.29 -3.88
C TYR A 60 9.49 -5.40 -2.47
N THR A 61 9.86 -6.43 -1.72
CA THR A 61 9.39 -6.62 -0.34
C THR A 61 9.79 -5.45 0.56
N ARG A 62 11.03 -4.97 0.43
CA ARG A 62 11.51 -3.79 1.18
C ARG A 62 10.80 -2.51 0.77
N PHE A 63 10.54 -2.33 -0.52
CA PHE A 63 9.76 -1.20 -1.03
C PHE A 63 8.35 -1.19 -0.43
N LEU A 64 7.67 -2.33 -0.42
CA LEU A 64 6.34 -2.44 0.19
C LEU A 64 6.39 -2.14 1.68
N GLN A 65 7.31 -2.74 2.43
CA GLN A 65 7.46 -2.49 3.87
C GLN A 65 7.64 -0.99 4.17
N CYS A 66 8.54 -0.31 3.46
CA CYS A 66 8.72 1.13 3.62
C CYS A 66 7.43 1.93 3.32
N GLY A 67 6.67 1.52 2.30
CA GLY A 67 5.37 2.11 1.99
C GLY A 67 4.34 1.92 3.11
N PHE A 68 4.28 0.71 3.68
CA PHE A 68 3.39 0.40 4.82
C PHE A 68 3.74 1.20 6.05
N ASP A 69 5.02 1.25 6.42
CA ASP A 69 5.48 2.00 7.59
C ASP A 69 5.12 3.48 7.47
N ALA A 70 5.36 4.08 6.30
CA ALA A 70 4.99 5.48 6.04
C ALA A 70 3.47 5.70 6.08
N ALA A 71 2.67 4.79 5.51
CA ALA A 71 1.22 4.88 5.55
C ALA A 71 0.69 4.78 7.00
N ILE A 72 1.25 3.86 7.80
CA ILE A 72 0.92 3.70 9.21
C ILE A 72 1.24 4.98 9.98
N GLU A 73 2.43 5.54 9.80
CA GLU A 73 2.83 6.78 10.45
C GLU A 73 1.88 7.93 10.11
N LEU A 74 1.53 8.10 8.83
CA LEU A 74 0.58 9.12 8.37
C LEU A 74 -0.82 8.91 8.96
N PHE A 75 -1.28 7.65 9.03
CA PHE A 75 -2.56 7.33 9.64
C PHE A 75 -2.56 7.64 11.14
N ASP A 76 -1.52 7.25 11.86
CA ASP A 76 -1.40 7.48 13.30
C ASP A 76 -1.35 8.99 13.63
N ILE A 77 -0.68 9.80 12.80
CA ILE A 77 -0.66 11.26 12.93
C ILE A 77 -2.04 11.88 12.63
N SER A 78 -2.72 11.41 11.59
CA SER A 78 -4.01 11.98 11.15
C SER A 78 -5.20 11.53 12.01
N SER A 79 -5.08 10.40 12.71
CA SER A 79 -6.16 9.78 13.50
C SER A 79 -6.07 10.05 15.00
N GLN A 80 -5.18 10.95 15.45
CA GLN A 80 -4.97 11.24 16.88
C GLN A 80 -6.24 11.65 17.64
N ASN A 81 -7.22 12.23 16.94
CA ASN A 81 -8.49 12.71 17.52
C ASN A 81 -9.67 11.75 17.28
N TRP A 82 -9.46 10.61 16.63
CA TRP A 82 -10.52 9.64 16.37
C TRP A 82 -10.80 8.82 17.62
N GLU A 83 -12.03 8.32 17.77
CA GLU A 83 -12.30 7.34 18.81
C GLU A 83 -11.49 6.06 18.52
N PHE A 84 -10.91 5.45 19.55
CA PHE A 84 -10.06 4.27 19.40
C PHE A 84 -10.73 3.13 18.60
N LYS A 85 -12.03 2.90 18.82
CA LYS A 85 -12.76 1.88 18.05
C LYS A 85 -12.95 2.26 16.59
N GLU A 86 -13.12 3.54 16.29
CA GLU A 86 -13.26 4.07 14.94
C GLU A 86 -11.94 3.96 14.17
N SER A 87 -10.81 4.33 14.80
CA SER A 87 -9.49 4.23 14.17
C SER A 87 -9.07 2.78 13.92
N MET A 88 -9.38 1.86 14.86
CA MET A 88 -9.02 0.43 14.71
C MET A 88 -9.87 -0.30 13.67
N SER A 89 -11.12 0.09 13.46
CA SER A 89 -12.02 -0.55 12.48
C SER A 89 -12.06 0.15 11.12
N SER A 90 -11.37 1.29 10.98
CA SER A 90 -11.39 2.09 9.75
C SER A 90 -10.80 1.32 8.55
N PRO A 91 -11.45 1.35 7.38
CA PRO A 91 -10.85 0.84 6.14
C PRO A 91 -9.65 1.68 5.69
N HIS A 92 -9.48 2.89 6.23
CA HIS A 92 -8.32 3.76 5.97
C HIS A 92 -7.12 3.43 6.86
N ASN A 93 -7.28 2.58 7.88
CA ASN A 93 -6.16 2.13 8.70
C ASN A 93 -5.32 1.13 7.90
N PRO A 94 -4.05 1.44 7.59
CA PRO A 94 -3.21 0.55 6.80
C PRO A 94 -3.01 -0.83 7.44
N ARG A 95 -3.20 -0.94 8.76
CA ARG A 95 -3.15 -2.21 9.48
C ARG A 95 -4.32 -3.13 9.14
N ASN A 96 -5.35 -2.65 8.44
CA ASN A 96 -6.50 -3.43 7.97
C ASN A 96 -6.40 -3.79 6.48
N TRP A 97 -5.31 -3.44 5.78
CA TRP A 97 -5.10 -3.77 4.36
C TRP A 97 -4.55 -5.20 4.23
N ASP A 98 -5.40 -6.17 4.58
CA ASP A 98 -5.06 -7.59 4.79
C ASP A 98 -4.33 -8.28 3.63
N GLU A 99 -4.39 -7.76 2.40
CA GLU A 99 -3.68 -8.31 1.24
C GLU A 99 -2.14 -8.26 1.38
N TYR A 100 -1.59 -7.33 2.16
CA TYR A 100 -0.13 -7.20 2.33
C TYR A 100 0.45 -7.91 3.54
N LYS A 101 -0.39 -8.34 4.50
CA LYS A 101 0.07 -9.13 5.66
C LYS A 101 0.57 -10.52 5.26
N GLN A 102 0.11 -11.05 4.13
CA GLN A 102 0.51 -12.37 3.63
C GLN A 102 1.97 -12.40 3.15
N LEU A 103 2.54 -11.24 2.75
CA LEU A 103 3.96 -11.15 2.35
C LEU A 103 4.92 -11.24 3.55
N ALA A 104 4.50 -10.83 4.75
CA ALA A 104 5.32 -10.95 5.96
C ALA A 104 5.36 -12.39 6.51
N THR A 105 4.35 -13.22 6.19
CA THR A 105 4.24 -14.60 6.70
C THR A 105 5.01 -15.61 5.86
N CYS A 106 5.55 -15.22 4.70
CA CYS A 106 6.34 -16.11 3.84
C CYS A 106 7.86 -16.11 4.14
N THR A 107 8.30 -15.43 5.21
CA THR A 107 9.70 -15.43 5.68
C THR A 107 10.00 -16.45 6.78
N ASP A 108 9.00 -17.18 7.28
CA ASP A 108 9.23 -18.32 8.19
C ASP A 108 9.51 -19.57 7.36
N ILE A 109 10.70 -19.60 6.73
CA ILE A 109 11.30 -20.85 6.24
C ILE A 109 11.53 -21.73 7.47
N VAL A 110 10.64 -22.70 7.65
CA VAL A 110 10.82 -23.84 8.54
C VAL A 110 12.13 -24.52 8.14
N LEU A 111 13.18 -24.33 8.93
CA LEU A 111 14.40 -25.14 8.85
C LEU A 111 14.00 -26.60 9.15
N PRO A 112 14.30 -27.57 8.27
CA PRO A 112 14.06 -28.96 8.57
C PRO A 112 14.99 -29.39 9.71
N SER A 113 14.40 -29.82 10.82
CA SER A 113 15.14 -30.44 11.92
C SER A 113 15.68 -31.79 11.44
N THR A 114 17.00 -31.93 11.40
CA THR A 114 17.71 -33.22 11.33
C THR A 114 17.69 -33.93 12.67
#